data_AF-A0A9W7QKW1-F1
#
_entry.id   AF-A0A9W7QKW1-F1
#
_cell.length_a   1.000
_cell.length_b   1.000
_cell.length_c   1.000
_cell.angle_alpha   90.00
_cell.angle_beta   90.00
_cell.angle_gamma   90.00
#
_symmetry.space_group_name_H-M   'P 1'
#
loop_
_entity.id
_entity.type
_entity.pdbx_description
1 polymer ?
#
loop_
_entity_poly.entity_id
_entity_poly.type
_entity_poly.pdbx_seq_one_letter_code
_entity_poly.pdbx_strand_id
1 'polypeptide(L)'
;MDRIYALIKSINISDIITSTNFKAASFVSGGIGTFLSLIYGKTNLIWIFILMMVVGLDWITGSKASKLDGTYSSQYGIEGIARTVVLFLLPCLAHMFDIAFKLPDFFFYMVTGGLTYHIFNSFTANCVRVGWDKWIPTWLLESVASEIQAKIQRSDARQNKGGNTNEKEIK
;
A
#
# COMPACT_ATOMS: atom_id res chain seq x y z
N MET A 1 20.51 27.21 26.52
CA MET A 1 19.80 27.51 25.26
C MET A 1 20.76 27.96 24.17
N ASP A 2 21.81 28.72 24.49
CA ASP A 2 22.75 29.29 23.51
C ASP A 2 23.57 28.27 22.69
N ARG A 3 23.90 27.11 23.27
CA ARG A 3 24.59 26.03 22.53
C ARG A 3 23.75 25.40 21.42
N ILE A 4 22.44 25.26 21.62
CA ILE A 4 21.52 24.69 20.62
C ILE A 4 21.30 25.69 19.49
N TYR A 5 21.15 26.98 19.82
CA TYR A 5 21.08 28.06 18.82
C TYR A 5 22.37 28.19 18.01
N ALA A 6 23.55 28.05 18.64
CA ALA A 6 24.83 28.04 17.94
C ALA A 6 24.97 26.83 17.01
N LEU A 7 24.53 25.64 17.43
CA LEU A 7 24.52 24.44 16.60
C LEU A 7 23.60 24.59 15.38
N ILE A 8 22.37 25.06 15.57
CA ILE A 8 21.41 25.30 14.46
C ILE A 8 21.95 26.37 13.48
N LYS A 9 22.57 27.43 14.00
CA LYS A 9 23.20 28.49 13.18
C LYS A 9 24.49 28.03 12.47
N SER A 10 25.15 26.99 12.98
CA SER A 10 26.35 26.40 12.36
C SER A 10 26.05 25.37 11.26
N ILE A 11 24.79 24.94 11.12
CA ILE A 11 24.37 24.13 9.98
C ILE A 11 24.34 25.03 8.76
N ASN A 12 25.41 25.02 7.98
CA ASN A 12 25.49 25.78 6.75
C ASN A 12 24.71 25.07 5.64
N ILE A 13 23.40 25.32 5.59
CA ILE A 13 22.45 24.68 4.67
C ILE A 13 22.90 24.85 3.21
N SER A 14 23.54 25.98 2.88
CA SER A 14 24.09 26.26 1.56
C SER A 14 25.17 25.25 1.15
N ASP A 15 26.04 24.84 2.07
CA ASP A 15 27.11 23.87 1.80
C ASP A 15 26.54 22.46 1.61
N ILE A 16 25.50 22.11 2.38
CA ILE A 16 24.80 20.82 2.24
C ILE A 16 24.13 20.72 0.88
N ILE A 17 23.36 21.74 0.47
CA ILE A 17 22.64 21.77 -0.81
C ILE A 17 23.62 21.80 -2.01
N THR A 18 24.76 22.47 -1.85
CA THR A 18 25.74 22.60 -2.94
C THR A 18 26.66 21.39 -3.05
N SER A 19 26.71 20.54 -2.02
CA SER A 19 27.52 19.33 -2.00
C SER A 19 27.22 18.39 -3.18
N THR A 20 28.26 17.76 -3.71
CA THR A 20 28.13 16.81 -4.83
C THR A 20 27.19 15.65 -4.50
N ASN A 21 27.23 15.15 -3.26
CA ASN A 21 26.37 14.08 -2.78
C ASN A 21 24.89 14.49 -2.78
N PHE A 22 24.59 15.72 -2.33
CA PHE A 22 23.22 16.23 -2.34
C PHE A 22 22.70 16.45 -3.76
N LYS A 23 23.52 16.99 -4.66
CA LYS A 23 23.13 17.17 -6.08
C LYS A 23 22.87 15.82 -6.77
N ALA A 24 23.73 14.84 -6.56
CA ALA A 24 23.54 13.49 -7.08
C ALA A 24 22.27 12.83 -6.52
N ALA A 25 22.06 12.91 -5.20
CA ALA A 25 20.86 12.39 -4.56
C ALA A 25 19.58 13.12 -5.04
N SER A 26 19.64 14.43 -5.25
CA SER A 26 18.53 15.23 -5.78
C SER A 26 18.20 14.88 -7.22
N PHE A 27 19.21 14.62 -8.06
CA PHE A 27 19.00 14.16 -9.43
C PHE A 27 18.33 12.78 -9.47
N VAL A 28 18.83 11.83 -8.68
CA VAL A 28 18.28 10.48 -8.59
C VAL A 28 16.85 10.50 -8.04
N SER A 29 16.62 11.21 -6.93
CA SER A 29 15.29 11.33 -6.33
C SER A 29 14.29 12.08 -7.23
N GLY A 30 14.73 13.11 -7.94
CA GLY A 30 13.92 13.81 -8.94
C GLY A 30 13.55 12.91 -10.12
N GLY A 31 14.49 12.11 -10.62
CA GLY A 31 14.24 11.13 -11.67
C GLY A 31 13.25 10.04 -11.25
N ILE A 32 13.46 9.44 -10.07
CA ILE A 32 12.55 8.45 -9.49
C ILE A 32 11.17 9.06 -9.24
N GLY A 33 11.10 10.26 -8.64
CA GLY A 33 9.85 10.94 -8.38
C GLY A 33 9.06 11.25 -9.64
N THR A 34 9.75 11.65 -10.71
CA THR A 34 9.14 11.87 -12.03
C THR A 34 8.61 10.56 -12.60
N PHE A 35 9.42 9.50 -12.60
CA PHE A 35 9.02 8.18 -13.08
C PHE A 35 7.80 7.63 -12.33
N LEU A 36 7.80 7.68 -11.00
CA LEU A 36 6.67 7.25 -10.16
C LEU A 36 5.41 8.09 -10.44
N SER A 37 5.55 9.40 -10.61
CA SER A 37 4.43 10.29 -10.94
C SER A 37 3.83 9.98 -12.31
N LEU A 38 4.66 9.54 -13.26
CA LEU A 38 4.22 9.15 -14.61
C LEU A 38 3.45 7.83 -14.61
N ILE A 39 3.92 6.83 -13.85
CA ILE A 39 3.32 5.48 -13.90
C ILE A 39 2.11 5.32 -12.98
N TYR A 40 2.06 6.05 -11.86
CA TYR A 40 0.95 5.94 -10.90
C TYR A 40 0.00 7.12 -10.93
N GLY A 41 0.41 8.26 -11.50
CA GLY A 41 -0.34 9.50 -11.44
C GLY A 41 0.03 10.33 -10.19
N LYS A 42 0.18 11.65 -10.38
CA LYS A 42 0.64 12.57 -9.32
C LYS A 42 -0.27 12.57 -8.08
N THR A 43 -1.59 12.52 -8.27
CA THR A 43 -2.60 12.53 -7.19
C THR A 43 -2.61 11.22 -6.40
N ASN A 44 -2.09 10.16 -6.98
CA ASN A 44 -2.24 8.79 -6.50
C ASN A 44 -1.06 8.30 -5.65
N LEU A 45 0.03 9.07 -5.57
CA LEU A 45 1.25 8.68 -4.87
C LEU A 45 1.02 8.38 -3.37
N ILE A 46 0.08 9.07 -2.73
CA ILE A 46 -0.27 8.79 -1.33
C ILE A 46 -0.87 7.39 -1.15
N TRP A 47 -1.67 6.93 -2.12
CA TRP A 47 -2.25 5.59 -2.09
C TRP A 47 -1.21 4.51 -2.31
N ILE A 48 -0.23 4.75 -3.19
CA ILE A 48 0.92 3.86 -3.35
C ILE A 48 1.76 3.81 -2.08
N PHE A 49 1.92 4.94 -1.39
CA PHE A 49 2.62 4.97 -0.10
C PHE A 49 1.87 4.19 0.99
N ILE A 50 0.54 4.30 1.05
CA ILE A 50 -0.30 3.48 1.95
C ILE A 50 -0.11 1.99 1.63
N LEU A 51 -0.22 1.61 0.35
CA LEU A 51 -0.03 0.23 -0.09
C LEU A 51 1.37 -0.29 0.30
N MET A 52 2.41 0.52 0.13
CA MET A 52 3.78 0.21 0.56
C MET A 52 3.88 -0.08 2.06
N MET A 53 3.26 0.76 2.89
CA MET A 53 3.27 0.54 4.34
C MET A 53 2.56 -0.75 4.72
N VAL A 54 1.39 -1.02 4.12
CA VAL A 54 0.62 -2.24 4.40
C VAL A 54 1.36 -3.50 3.94
N VAL A 55 1.98 -3.47 2.76
CA VAL A 55 2.85 -4.57 2.28
C VAL A 55 4.05 -4.78 3.20
N GLY A 56 4.72 -3.70 3.61
CA GLY A 56 5.86 -3.78 4.52
C GLY A 56 5.49 -4.40 5.85
N LEU A 57 4.36 -4.01 6.42
CA LEU A 57 3.82 -4.59 7.66
C LEU A 57 3.50 -6.08 7.48
N ASP A 58 2.76 -6.46 6.44
CA ASP A 58 2.45 -7.86 6.14
C ASP A 58 3.72 -8.69 5.97
N TRP A 59 4.72 -8.16 5.27
CA TRP A 59 5.96 -8.87 5.01
C TRP A 59 6.78 -9.10 6.28
N ILE A 60 6.84 -8.11 7.18
CA ILE A 60 7.48 -8.24 8.50
C ILE A 60 6.78 -9.33 9.31
N THR A 61 5.45 -9.25 9.42
CA THR A 61 4.68 -10.20 10.23
C THR A 61 4.67 -11.61 9.64
N GLY A 62 4.53 -11.75 8.32
CA GLY A 62 4.53 -13.03 7.62
C GLY A 62 5.90 -13.71 7.66
N SER A 63 7.00 -12.93 7.57
CA SER A 63 8.36 -13.46 7.74
C SER A 63 8.62 -13.94 9.17
N LYS A 64 8.02 -13.29 10.17
CA LYS A 64 8.09 -13.72 11.58
C LYS A 64 7.24 -14.97 11.82
N ALA A 65 6.03 -15.01 11.28
CA ALA A 65 5.12 -16.15 11.37
C ALA A 65 5.74 -17.41 10.76
N SER A 66 6.18 -17.34 9.50
CA SER A 66 6.81 -18.47 8.79
C SER A 66 8.05 -19.02 9.50
N LYS A 67 8.83 -18.17 10.18
CA LYS A 67 9.95 -18.61 11.02
C LYS A 67 9.49 -19.36 12.27
N LEU A 68 8.40 -18.91 12.91
CA LEU A 68 7.80 -19.59 14.07
C LEU A 68 7.27 -20.97 13.68
N ASP A 69 6.70 -21.08 12.48
CA ASP A 69 6.14 -22.34 11.97
C ASP A 69 7.20 -23.30 11.38
N GLY A 70 8.46 -22.86 11.29
CA GLY A 70 9.53 -23.62 10.64
C GLY A 70 9.40 -23.74 9.12
N THR A 71 8.53 -22.96 8.47
CA THR A 71 8.26 -23.02 7.03
C THR A 71 9.08 -21.99 6.22
N TYR A 72 9.89 -21.18 6.89
CA TYR A 72 10.72 -20.18 6.22
C TYR A 72 11.86 -20.83 5.41
N SER A 73 11.80 -20.70 4.08
CA SER A 73 12.84 -21.17 3.16
C SER A 73 13.43 -20.00 2.35
N SER A 74 14.62 -20.20 1.76
CA SER A 74 15.21 -19.23 0.83
C SER A 74 14.31 -19.00 -0.40
N GLN A 75 13.64 -20.05 -0.87
CA GLN A 75 12.64 -19.99 -1.94
C GLN A 75 11.47 -19.08 -1.58
N TYR A 76 10.95 -19.18 -0.35
CA TYR A 76 9.90 -18.31 0.16
C TYR A 76 10.29 -16.82 0.10
N GLY A 77 11.56 -16.50 0.40
CA GLY A 77 12.08 -15.13 0.28
C GLY A 77 12.11 -14.60 -1.16
N ILE A 78 12.59 -15.42 -2.11
CA ILE A 78 12.68 -15.04 -3.52
C ILE A 78 11.27 -14.88 -4.13
N GLU A 79 10.38 -15.81 -3.87
CA GLU A 79 8.97 -15.75 -4.31
C GLU A 79 8.25 -14.54 -3.71
N GLY A 80 8.56 -14.17 -2.46
CA GLY A 80 8.04 -12.97 -1.80
C GLY A 80 8.41 -11.67 -2.54
N ILE A 81 9.64 -11.58 -3.07
CA ILE A 81 10.07 -10.41 -3.87
C ILE A 81 9.30 -10.37 -5.18
N ALA A 82 9.21 -11.49 -5.91
CA ALA A 82 8.48 -11.56 -7.17
C ALA A 82 7.00 -11.17 -7.00
N ARG A 83 6.34 -11.67 -5.95
CA ARG A 83 4.97 -11.30 -5.58
C ARG A 83 4.84 -9.80 -5.35
N THR A 84 5.79 -9.20 -4.62
CA THR A 84 5.76 -7.76 -4.31
C THR A 84 5.91 -6.92 -5.57
N VAL A 85 6.77 -7.31 -6.51
CA VAL A 85 6.90 -6.62 -7.81
C VAL A 85 5.57 -6.62 -8.58
N VAL A 86 4.92 -7.79 -8.68
CA VAL A 86 3.62 -7.90 -9.37
C VAL A 86 2.56 -7.02 -8.69
N LEU A 87 2.55 -7.00 -7.37
CA LEU A 87 1.59 -6.23 -6.56
C LEU A 87 1.66 -4.73 -6.86
N PHE A 88 2.86 -4.18 -7.06
CA PHE A 88 3.02 -2.76 -7.44
C PHE A 88 2.81 -2.50 -8.94
N LEU A 89 3.03 -3.49 -9.82
CA LEU A 89 2.72 -3.35 -11.24
C LEU A 89 1.21 -3.27 -11.53
N LEU A 90 0.36 -3.87 -10.70
CA LEU A 90 -1.08 -3.87 -10.91
C LEU A 90 -1.71 -2.45 -10.83
N PRO A 91 -1.44 -1.61 -9.82
CA PRO A 91 -1.88 -0.21 -9.83
C PRO A 91 -1.35 0.61 -11.00
N CYS A 92 -0.11 0.36 -11.46
CA CYS A 92 0.46 1.00 -12.63
C CYS A 92 -0.38 0.67 -13.88
N LEU A 93 -0.64 -0.62 -14.12
CA LEU A 93 -1.46 -1.07 -15.23
C LEU A 93 -2.89 -0.50 -15.16
N ALA A 94 -3.47 -0.45 -13.95
CA ALA A 94 -4.80 0.13 -13.73
C ALA A 94 -4.85 1.63 -14.08
N HIS A 95 -3.85 2.40 -13.66
CA HIS A 95 -3.73 3.82 -14.02
C HIS A 95 -3.55 4.01 -15.54
N MET A 96 -2.81 3.14 -16.21
CA MET A 96 -2.71 3.18 -17.68
C MET A 96 -4.07 2.97 -18.36
N PHE A 97 -4.93 2.09 -17.83
CA PHE A 97 -6.30 1.96 -18.32
C PHE A 97 -7.13 3.21 -18.05
N ASP A 98 -7.00 3.84 -16.88
CA ASP A 98 -7.67 5.10 -16.58
C ASP A 98 -7.27 6.21 -17.58
N ILE A 99 -5.99 6.31 -17.92
CA ILE A 99 -5.51 7.22 -18.96
C ILE A 99 -6.12 6.88 -20.32
N ALA A 100 -6.06 5.61 -20.73
CA ALA A 100 -6.56 5.16 -22.03
C ALA A 100 -8.06 5.43 -22.21
N PHE A 101 -8.84 5.26 -21.14
CA PHE A 101 -10.28 5.49 -21.14
C PHE A 101 -10.70 6.89 -20.68
N LYS A 102 -9.74 7.76 -20.36
CA LYS A 102 -9.97 9.13 -19.83
C LYS A 102 -10.87 9.14 -18.58
N LEU A 103 -10.65 8.19 -17.69
CA LEU A 103 -11.38 8.05 -16.43
C LEU A 103 -10.66 8.80 -15.29
N PRO A 104 -11.39 9.21 -14.24
CA PRO A 104 -10.82 9.87 -13.08
C PRO A 104 -10.21 8.83 -12.10
N ASP A 105 -9.18 8.11 -12.54
CA ASP A 105 -8.43 7.12 -11.74
C ASP A 105 -9.28 5.99 -11.13
N PHE A 106 -10.37 5.62 -11.82
CA PHE A 106 -11.34 4.65 -11.34
C PHE A 106 -10.74 3.25 -11.13
N PHE A 107 -10.06 2.72 -12.15
CA PHE A 107 -9.42 1.40 -12.06
C PHE A 107 -8.28 1.41 -11.04
N PHE A 108 -7.50 2.49 -11.00
CA PHE A 108 -6.44 2.68 -10.04
C PHE A 108 -6.94 2.53 -8.61
N TYR A 109 -8.00 3.27 -8.22
CA TYR A 109 -8.55 3.18 -6.87
C TYR A 109 -9.16 1.82 -6.56
N MET A 110 -9.82 1.20 -7.54
CA MET A 110 -10.39 -0.15 -7.38
C MET A 110 -9.30 -1.18 -7.10
N VAL A 111 -8.25 -1.23 -7.92
CA VAL A 111 -7.16 -2.20 -7.80
C VAL A 111 -6.33 -1.92 -6.55
N THR A 112 -5.91 -0.67 -6.34
CA THR A 112 -5.07 -0.29 -5.19
C THR A 112 -5.81 -0.49 -3.88
N GLY A 113 -7.09 -0.11 -3.81
CA GLY A 113 -7.93 -0.30 -2.62
C GLY A 113 -8.16 -1.78 -2.33
N GLY A 114 -8.49 -2.57 -3.36
CA GLY A 114 -8.68 -4.02 -3.23
C GLY A 114 -7.42 -4.75 -2.74
N LEU A 115 -6.26 -4.42 -3.32
CA LEU A 115 -4.96 -4.95 -2.88
C LEU A 115 -4.67 -4.54 -1.43
N THR A 116 -4.80 -3.25 -1.11
CA THR A 116 -4.55 -2.73 0.25
C THR A 116 -5.40 -3.48 1.27
N TYR A 117 -6.69 -3.64 1.01
CA TYR A 117 -7.60 -4.40 1.89
C TYR A 117 -7.16 -5.86 2.06
N HIS A 118 -6.86 -6.56 0.96
CA HIS A 118 -6.49 -7.96 1.01
C HIS A 118 -5.19 -8.20 1.79
N ILE A 119 -4.19 -7.33 1.61
CA ILE A 119 -2.90 -7.42 2.30
C ILE A 119 -3.07 -7.02 3.77
N PHE A 120 -3.90 -6.03 4.08
CA PHE A 120 -4.17 -5.65 5.46
C PHE A 120 -4.84 -6.78 6.26
N ASN A 121 -5.71 -7.56 5.62
CA ASN A 121 -6.28 -8.77 6.22
C ASN A 121 -5.20 -9.85 6.46
N SER A 122 -4.30 -10.06 5.50
CA SER A 122 -3.14 -10.96 5.67
C SER A 122 -2.25 -10.52 6.84
N PHE A 123 -1.94 -9.23 6.94
CA PHE A 123 -1.18 -8.65 8.05
C PHE A 123 -1.85 -8.92 9.39
N THR A 124 -3.17 -8.69 9.48
CA THR A 124 -3.94 -8.92 10.70
C THR A 124 -3.88 -10.39 11.13
N ALA A 125 -4.05 -11.33 10.20
CA ALA A 125 -3.93 -12.77 10.47
C ALA A 125 -2.50 -13.15 10.92
N ASN A 126 -1.48 -12.58 10.28
CA ASN A 126 -0.09 -12.82 10.64
C ASN A 126 0.25 -12.27 12.04
N CYS A 127 -0.30 -11.10 12.44
CA CYS A 127 -0.17 -10.56 13.79
C CYS A 127 -0.70 -11.51 14.87
N VAL A 128 -1.87 -12.13 14.64
CA VAL A 128 -2.42 -13.15 15.55
C VAL A 128 -1.48 -14.34 15.64
N ARG A 129 -1.00 -14.82 14.49
CA ARG A 129 -0.12 -15.98 14.40
C ARG A 129 1.20 -15.81 15.16
N VAL A 130 1.76 -14.60 15.17
CA VAL A 130 3.01 -14.30 15.92
C VAL A 130 2.77 -13.91 17.38
N GLY A 131 1.51 -13.86 17.85
CA GLY A 131 1.18 -13.44 19.22
C GLY A 131 1.39 -11.94 19.48
N TRP A 132 1.24 -11.10 18.44
CA TRP A 132 1.32 -9.64 18.56
C TRP A 132 0.01 -9.00 19.03
N ASP A 133 -1.03 -9.81 19.25
CA ASP A 133 -2.29 -9.44 19.90
C ASP A 133 -2.12 -8.79 21.27
N LYS A 134 -0.99 -9.07 21.95
CA LYS A 134 -0.61 -8.44 23.22
C LYS A 134 -0.20 -6.97 23.10
N TRP A 135 0.32 -6.58 21.93
CA TRP A 135 0.88 -5.24 21.69
C TRP A 135 -0.01 -4.42 20.75
N ILE A 136 -0.68 -5.11 19.83
CA ILE A 136 -1.58 -4.52 18.86
C ILE A 136 -2.97 -5.07 19.16
N PRO A 137 -3.96 -4.20 19.47
CA PRO A 137 -5.32 -4.65 19.73
C PRO A 137 -5.91 -5.30 18.48
N THR A 138 -5.85 -6.63 18.38
CA THR A 138 -6.32 -7.37 17.20
C THR A 138 -7.81 -7.15 16.96
N TRP A 139 -8.60 -6.97 18.03
CA TRP A 139 -10.01 -6.62 17.93
C TRP A 139 -10.23 -5.36 17.08
N LEU A 140 -9.32 -4.38 17.13
CA LEU A 140 -9.41 -3.16 16.35
C LEU A 140 -9.13 -3.43 14.87
N LEU A 141 -8.10 -4.23 14.58
CA LEU A 141 -7.75 -4.62 13.21
C LEU A 141 -8.87 -5.45 12.57
N GLU A 142 -9.41 -6.41 13.30
CA GLU A 142 -10.54 -7.25 12.89
C GLU A 142 -11.83 -6.43 12.73
N SER A 143 -12.06 -5.43 13.57
CA SER A 143 -13.21 -4.51 13.44
C SER A 143 -13.13 -3.68 12.16
N VAL A 144 -11.94 -3.16 11.83
CA VAL A 144 -11.73 -2.41 10.59
C VAL A 144 -11.91 -3.32 9.38
N ALA A 145 -11.30 -4.51 9.39
CA ALA A 145 -11.43 -5.49 8.32
C ALA A 145 -12.90 -5.92 8.10
N SER A 146 -13.61 -6.27 9.19
CA SER A 146 -15.00 -6.72 9.13
C SER A 146 -15.98 -5.62 8.72
N GLU A 147 -15.77 -4.36 9.12
CA GLU A 147 -16.63 -3.26 8.65
C GLU A 147 -16.40 -2.99 7.17
N ILE A 148 -15.17 -3.08 6.66
CA ILE A 148 -14.91 -2.97 5.20
C ILE A 148 -15.61 -4.13 4.47
N GLN A 149 -15.48 -5.37 4.96
CA GLN A 149 -16.15 -6.53 4.38
C GLN A 149 -17.67 -6.39 4.38
N ALA A 150 -18.23 -5.91 5.49
CA ALA A 150 -19.67 -5.68 5.61
C ALA A 150 -20.14 -4.59 4.63
N LYS A 151 -19.35 -3.54 4.39
CA LYS A 151 -19.69 -2.54 3.35
C LYS A 151 -19.69 -3.13 1.94
N ILE A 152 -18.73 -4.01 1.61
CA ILE A 152 -18.70 -4.73 0.33
C ILE A 152 -19.97 -5.60 0.20
N GLN A 153 -20.28 -6.42 1.20
CA GLN A 153 -21.46 -7.30 1.18
C GLN A 153 -22.78 -6.51 1.10
N ARG A 154 -22.90 -5.39 1.82
CA ARG A 154 -24.08 -4.51 1.75
C ARG A 154 -24.22 -3.90 0.35
N SER A 155 -23.11 -3.59 -0.34
CA SER A 155 -23.12 -3.10 -1.72
C SER A 155 -23.59 -4.20 -2.68
N ASP A 156 -23.03 -5.41 -2.58
CA ASP A 156 -23.39 -6.55 -3.43
C ASP A 156 -24.86 -6.97 -3.25
N ALA A 157 -25.36 -6.97 -2.01
CA ALA A 157 -26.76 -7.25 -1.71
C ALA A 157 -27.72 -6.21 -2.31
N ARG A 158 -27.28 -4.94 -2.46
CA ARG A 158 -28.05 -3.89 -3.15
C ARG A 158 -28.05 -4.09 -4.66
N GLN A 159 -26.90 -4.43 -5.25
CA GLN A 159 -26.81 -4.72 -6.69
C GLN A 159 -27.69 -5.93 -7.09
N ASN A 160 -27.66 -7.01 -6.32
CA ASN A 160 -28.47 -8.20 -6.59
C ASN A 160 -29.99 -7.95 -6.46
N LYS A 161 -30.43 -7.06 -5.56
CA LYS A 161 -31.85 -6.67 -5.46
C LYS A 161 -32.31 -5.79 -6.62
N GLY A 162 -31.44 -4.91 -7.14
CA GLY A 162 -31.75 -4.10 -8.33
C GLY A 162 -31.84 -4.92 -9.62
N GLY A 163 -30.94 -5.89 -9.82
CA GLY A 163 -30.96 -6.76 -11.01
C GLY A 163 -32.19 -7.68 -11.08
N ASN A 164 -32.59 -8.26 -9.95
CA ASN A 164 -33.70 -9.23 -9.88
C ASN A 164 -35.10 -8.58 -10.02
N THR A 165 -35.19 -7.25 -9.92
CA THR A 165 -36.44 -6.50 -10.17
C THR A 165 -36.62 -6.27 -11.68
N ASN A 166 -35.54 -5.92 -12.39
CA ASN A 166 -35.57 -5.71 -13.84
C ASN A 166 -35.84 -7.01 -14.63
N GLU A 167 -35.38 -8.17 -14.13
CA GLU A 167 -35.60 -9.46 -14.82
C GLU A 167 -37.04 -10.00 -14.66
N LYS A 168 -37.77 -9.52 -13.64
CA LYS A 168 -39.19 -9.87 -13.42
C LYS A 168 -40.17 -8.97 -14.16
N GLU A 169 -39.73 -7.79 -14.63
CA GLU A 169 -40.56 -6.89 -15.45
C GLU A 169 -40.45 -7.17 -16.96
N ILE A 170 -39.54 -8.06 -17.38
CA ILE A 170 -39.27 -8.42 -18.80
C ILE A 170 -39.82 -9.82 -19.17
N LYS A 171 -40.52 -10.50 -18.25
CA LYS A 171 -41.27 -11.75 -18.51
C LYS A 171 -42.77 -11.53 -18.36
#